data_AF-A0A067PTW7-F1
#
_entry.id   AF-A0A067PTW7-F1
#
_cell.length_a   1.000
_cell.length_b   1.000
_cell.length_c   1.000
_cell.angle_alpha   90.00
_cell.angle_beta   90.00
_cell.angle_gamma   90.00
#
_symmetry.space_group_name_H-M   'P 1'
#
loop_
_entity.id
_entity.type
_entity.pdbx_description
1 polymer ?
#
loop_
_entity_poly.entity_id
_entity_poly.type
_entity_poly.pdbx_seq_one_letter_code
_entity_poly.pdbx_strand_id
1 'polypeptide(L)'
;MKRWWEENGPNFESYGLSFDGHAVIVARERGFPQEYRESAEVVRQLIRRHGLAAPWRIERRKWLMAAIKYIYRFLKPLVPLVRWGVNLAPGLTRVLITHCELNFHDAR
;
A
#
# COMPACT_ATOMS: atom_id res chain seq x y z
N MET A 1 -10.31 -14.22 21.53
CA MET A 1 -9.45 -13.05 21.23
C MET A 1 -9.21 -12.15 22.42
N LYS A 2 -10.26 -11.68 23.10
CA LYS A 2 -10.16 -10.79 24.27
C LYS A 2 -9.24 -11.32 25.39
N ARG A 3 -9.37 -12.62 25.69
CA ARG A 3 -8.59 -13.31 26.72
C ARG A 3 -7.07 -13.21 26.52
N TRP A 4 -6.58 -13.37 25.29
CA TRP A 4 -5.14 -13.26 25.02
C TRP A 4 -4.61 -11.85 25.37
N TRP A 5 -5.38 -10.82 25.04
CA TRP A 5 -5.01 -9.45 25.39
C TRP A 5 -5.09 -9.19 26.89
N GLU A 6 -6.13 -9.68 27.58
CA GLU A 6 -6.26 -9.57 29.03
C GLU A 6 -5.08 -10.24 29.77
N GLU A 7 -4.55 -11.33 29.23
CA GLU A 7 -3.41 -12.06 29.79
C GLU A 7 -2.05 -11.39 29.49
N ASN A 8 -1.90 -10.73 28.34
CA ASN A 8 -0.60 -10.18 27.89
C ASN A 8 -0.49 -8.65 28.02
N GLY A 9 -1.61 -7.95 28.13
CA GLY A 9 -1.69 -6.49 28.29
C GLY A 9 -0.77 -5.94 29.38
N PRO A 10 -0.82 -6.49 30.61
CA PRO A 10 0.05 -6.03 31.71
C PRO A 10 1.55 -6.15 31.40
N ASN A 11 1.97 -7.15 30.60
CA ASN A 11 3.36 -7.30 30.22
C ASN A 11 3.80 -6.13 29.33
N PHE A 12 2.98 -5.70 28.38
CA PHE A 12 3.34 -4.58 27.52
C PHE A 12 3.44 -3.26 28.30
N GLU A 13 2.54 -3.04 29.25
CA GLU A 13 2.61 -1.89 30.16
C GLU A 13 3.90 -1.89 30.98
N SER A 14 4.35 -3.07 31.45
CA SER A 14 5.62 -3.22 32.17
C SER A 14 6.85 -2.86 31.33
N TYR A 15 6.75 -2.96 30.00
CA TYR A 15 7.76 -2.50 29.04
C TYR A 15 7.59 -1.03 28.62
N GLY A 16 6.67 -0.30 29.25
CA GLY A 16 6.40 1.11 28.92
C GLY A 16 5.61 1.30 27.62
N LEU A 17 4.94 0.27 27.12
CA LEU A 17 4.09 0.35 25.94
C LEU A 17 2.64 0.64 26.36
N SER A 18 2.06 1.71 25.83
CA SER A 18 0.65 2.07 25.99
C SER A 18 -0.08 2.01 24.66
N PHE A 19 -1.31 1.50 24.64
CA PHE A 19 -2.10 1.35 23.42
C PHE A 19 -3.48 2.00 23.56
N ASP A 20 -3.87 2.81 22.57
CA ASP A 20 -5.21 3.37 22.44
C ASP A 20 -6.16 2.35 21.79
N GLY A 21 -6.29 1.18 22.42
CA GLY A 21 -7.11 0.06 21.94
C GLY A 21 -6.30 -1.09 21.33
N HIS A 22 -6.99 -2.22 21.10
CA HIS A 22 -6.36 -3.46 20.64
C HIS A 22 -7.30 -4.27 19.74
N ALA A 23 -6.72 -4.95 18.74
CA ALA A 23 -7.40 -5.93 17.91
C ALA A 23 -6.49 -7.14 17.72
N VAL A 24 -7.05 -8.34 17.87
CA VAL A 24 -6.38 -9.59 17.48
C VAL A 24 -6.83 -9.92 16.07
N ILE A 25 -5.88 -10.01 15.13
CA ILE A 25 -6.19 -10.26 13.72
C ILE A 25 -6.08 -11.75 13.44
N VAL A 26 -7.15 -12.34 12.90
CA VAL A 26 -7.12 -13.69 12.36
C VAL A 26 -6.82 -13.59 10.87
N ALA A 27 -5.67 -14.10 10.42
CA ALA A 27 -5.21 -13.89 9.04
C ALA A 27 -5.86 -14.82 7.99
N ARG A 28 -6.67 -15.80 8.41
CA ARG A 28 -7.26 -16.81 7.50
C ARG A 28 -8.78 -16.86 7.58
N GLU A 29 -9.43 -16.21 6.62
CA GLU A 29 -10.89 -16.26 6.43
C GLU A 29 -11.41 -17.69 6.17
N ARG A 30 -10.67 -18.50 5.39
CA ARG A 30 -11.11 -19.85 5.01
C ARG A 30 -11.12 -20.88 6.15
N GLY A 31 -10.42 -20.62 7.25
CA GLY A 31 -10.35 -21.53 8.40
C GLY A 31 -11.25 -21.10 9.56
N PHE A 32 -11.47 -19.79 9.70
CA PHE A 32 -12.13 -19.18 10.85
C PHE A 32 -12.94 -17.97 10.38
N PRO A 33 -14.00 -18.18 9.57
CA PRO A 33 -14.70 -17.10 8.89
C PRO A 33 -15.44 -16.16 9.87
N GLN A 34 -15.89 -16.68 11.00
CA GLN A 34 -16.59 -15.88 12.01
C GLN A 34 -15.60 -15.00 12.77
N GLU A 35 -14.51 -15.58 13.25
CA GLU A 35 -13.44 -14.88 13.95
C GLU A 35 -12.76 -13.85 13.04
N TYR A 36 -12.64 -14.16 11.74
CA TYR A 36 -12.19 -13.20 10.74
C TYR A 36 -13.14 -11.99 10.63
N ARG A 37 -14.46 -12.22 10.55
CA ARG A 37 -15.44 -11.12 10.50
C ARG A 37 -15.44 -10.30 11.78
N GLU A 38 -15.39 -10.95 12.94
CA GLU A 38 -15.32 -10.29 14.24
C GLU A 38 -14.05 -9.43 14.36
N SER A 39 -12.88 -9.98 14.02
CA SER A 39 -11.62 -9.21 14.03
C SER A 39 -11.62 -8.06 13.02
N ALA A 40 -12.16 -8.27 11.81
CA ALA A 40 -12.28 -7.22 10.81
C ALA A 40 -13.14 -6.04 11.29
N GLU A 41 -14.23 -6.32 12.01
CA GLU A 41 -15.08 -5.26 12.55
C GLU A 41 -14.38 -4.46 13.65
N VAL A 42 -13.69 -5.14 14.58
CA VAL A 42 -12.90 -4.47 15.63
C VAL A 42 -11.81 -3.59 15.02
N VAL A 43 -11.10 -4.07 14.00
CA VAL A 43 -10.07 -3.29 13.28
C VAL A 43 -10.68 -2.04 12.64
N ARG A 44 -11.83 -2.15 11.95
CA ARG A 44 -12.50 -1.00 11.35
C ARG A 44 -12.89 0.04 12.40
N GLN A 45 -13.36 -0.39 13.57
CA GLN A 45 -13.71 0.52 14.66
C GLN A 45 -12.48 1.24 15.22
N LEU A 46 -11.37 0.53 15.42
CA LEU A 46 -10.11 1.17 15.85
C LEU A 46 -9.60 2.19 14.83
N ILE A 47 -9.63 1.86 13.54
CA ILE A 47 -9.23 2.80 12.47
C ILE A 47 -10.15 4.03 12.48
N ARG A 48 -11.46 3.87 12.67
CA ARG A 48 -12.39 5.01 12.74
C ARG A 48 -12.15 5.90 13.96
N ARG A 49 -11.78 5.32 15.11
CA ARG A 49 -11.59 6.05 16.38
C ARG A 49 -10.20 6.69 16.50
N HIS A 50 -9.17 5.96 16.08
CA HIS A 50 -7.76 6.31 16.32
C HIS A 50 -6.96 6.52 15.03
N GLY A 51 -7.55 6.23 13.87
CA GLY A 51 -6.92 6.51 12.59
C GLY A 51 -6.71 8.01 12.41
N LEU A 52 -5.58 8.37 11.81
CA LEU A 52 -5.28 9.77 11.47
C LEU A 52 -6.43 10.35 10.63
N ALA A 53 -7.00 11.46 11.10
CA ALA A 53 -8.10 12.15 10.42
C ALA A 53 -7.73 12.58 8.99
N ALA A 54 -6.44 12.79 8.74
CA ALA A 54 -5.93 13.01 7.40
C ALA A 54 -5.55 11.65 6.77
N PRO A 55 -6.15 11.27 5.64
CA PRO A 55 -5.68 10.12 4.89
C PRO A 55 -4.20 10.32 4.54
N TRP A 56 -3.42 9.24 4.60
CA TRP A 56 -2.01 9.28 4.25
C TRP A 56 -1.84 9.84 2.83
N ARG A 57 -1.37 11.09 2.74
CA ARG A 57 -1.15 11.77 1.47
C ARG A 57 0.20 11.36 0.94
N ILE A 58 0.19 10.50 -0.09
CA ILE A 58 1.36 10.29 -0.93
C ILE A 58 1.75 11.66 -1.50
N GLU A 59 3.04 11.99 -1.42
CA GLU A 59 3.58 13.16 -2.09
C GLU A 59 3.22 13.11 -3.59
N ARG A 60 2.62 14.18 -4.13
CA ARG A 60 2.07 14.20 -5.49
C ARG A 60 3.02 13.66 -6.56
N ARG A 61 4.32 13.97 -6.44
CA ARG A 61 5.36 13.44 -7.32
C ARG A 61 5.44 11.92 -7.21
N LYS A 62 5.59 11.35 -6.01
CA LYS A 62 5.68 9.89 -5.82
C LYS A 62 4.46 9.14 -6.36
N TRP A 63 3.25 9.68 -6.16
CA TRP A 63 2.03 9.08 -6.70
C TRP A 63 2.02 9.10 -8.24
N LEU A 64 2.31 10.26 -8.85
CA LEU A 64 2.35 10.42 -10.30
C LEU A 64 3.34 9.44 -10.93
N MET A 65 4.48 9.25 -10.28
CA MET A 65 5.54 8.35 -10.72
C MET A 65 5.11 6.89 -10.65
N ALA A 66 4.43 6.48 -9.59
CA ALA A 66 3.86 5.15 -9.47
C ALA A 66 2.79 4.91 -10.56
N ALA A 67 1.92 5.89 -10.81
CA ALA A 67 0.89 5.82 -11.84
C ALA A 67 1.51 5.69 -13.25
N ILE A 68 2.52 6.50 -13.57
CA ILE A 68 3.26 6.43 -14.83
C ILE A 68 3.93 5.06 -15.00
N LYS A 69 4.61 4.54 -13.97
CA LYS A 69 5.24 3.21 -14.00
C LYS A 69 4.22 2.10 -14.26
N TYR A 70 3.05 2.19 -13.64
CA TYR A 70 1.95 1.24 -13.85
C TYR A 70 1.41 1.29 -15.28
N ILE A 71 1.14 2.50 -15.79
CA ILE A 71 0.67 2.72 -17.17
C ILE A 71 1.69 2.19 -18.18
N TYR A 72 2.97 2.52 -17.99
CA TYR A 72 4.05 2.03 -18.86
C TYR A 72 4.12 0.50 -18.87
N ARG A 73 4.03 -0.15 -17.71
CA ARG A 73 4.04 -1.62 -17.62
C ARG A 73 2.87 -2.25 -18.40
N PHE A 74 1.70 -1.60 -18.37
CA PHE A 74 0.51 -2.07 -19.07
C PHE A 74 0.56 -1.80 -20.58
N LEU A 75 1.19 -0.70 -20.99
CA LEU A 75 1.37 -0.35 -22.40
C LEU A 75 2.56 -1.06 -23.05
N LYS A 76 3.56 -1.52 -22.26
CA LYS A 76 4.76 -2.25 -22.72
C LYS A 76 4.47 -3.39 -23.72
N PRO A 77 3.44 -4.25 -23.54
CA PRO A 77 3.10 -5.32 -24.49
C PRO A 77 2.50 -4.81 -25.80
N LEU A 78 2.00 -3.58 -25.83
CA LEU A 78 1.40 -2.92 -27.01
C LEU A 78 2.43 -2.09 -27.80
N VAL A 79 3.63 -1.87 -27.24
CA VAL A 79 4.75 -1.17 -27.90
C VAL A 79 5.31 -1.88 -29.15
N PRO A 80 5.17 -3.21 -29.40
CA PRO A 80 5.62 -3.79 -30.67
C PRO A 80 4.87 -3.23 -31.90
N LEU A 81 3.68 -2.65 -31.71
CA LEU A 81 2.88 -1.99 -32.76
C LEU A 81 3.18 -0.49 -32.92
N VAL A 82 3.88 0.12 -31.96
CA VAL A 82 4.22 1.56 -31.96
C VAL A 82 5.66 1.77 -32.43
N ARG A 83 6.14 0.90 -33.32
CA ARG A 83 7.45 1.08 -33.97
C ARG A 83 7.41 2.10 -35.13
N TRP A 84 6.24 2.71 -35.40
CA TRP A 84 6.01 3.66 -36.50
C TRP A 84 5.19 4.91 -36.07
N GLY A 85 5.58 5.57 -34.97
CA GLY A 85 5.25 6.99 -34.82
C GLY A 85 4.37 7.39 -33.63
N VAL A 86 4.83 7.11 -32.40
CA VAL A 86 4.46 7.97 -31.27
C VAL A 86 5.72 8.69 -30.85
N ASN A 87 5.94 9.86 -31.46
CA ASN A 87 6.78 10.90 -30.88
C ASN A 87 6.14 11.31 -29.55
N LEU A 88 6.43 10.60 -28.47
CA LEU A 88 6.36 11.19 -27.14
C LEU A 88 7.19 12.45 -27.22
N ALA A 89 6.54 13.61 -27.11
CA ALA A 89 7.18 14.90 -27.23
C ALA A 89 8.50 14.87 -26.42
N PRO A 90 9.65 15.30 -26.97
CA PRO A 90 10.97 15.04 -26.40
C PRO A 90 11.12 15.42 -24.91
N GLY A 91 10.27 16.32 -24.41
CA GLY A 91 10.16 16.63 -22.98
C GLY A 91 9.66 15.49 -22.10
N LEU A 92 8.69 14.69 -22.55
CA LEU A 92 8.13 13.59 -21.76
C LEU A 92 9.15 12.46 -21.59
N THR A 93 9.85 12.10 -22.66
CA THR A 93 10.91 11.09 -22.65
C THR A 93 12.04 11.49 -21.70
N ARG A 94 12.42 12.77 -21.71
CA ARG A 94 13.44 13.32 -20.80
C ARG A 94 12.98 13.30 -19.34
N VAL A 95 11.72 13.63 -19.04
CA VAL A 95 11.15 13.55 -17.68
C VAL A 95 11.09 12.11 -17.19
N LEU A 96 10.70 11.16 -18.05
CA LEU A 96 10.63 9.75 -17.72
C LEU A 96 12.01 9.14 -17.41
N ILE A 97 13.04 9.49 -18.17
CA ILE A 97 14.41 9.01 -17.93
C ILE A 97 15.03 9.69 -16.71
N THR A 98 14.95 11.03 -16.64
CA THR A 98 15.67 11.81 -15.62
C THR A 98 15.05 11.71 -14.24
N HIS A 99 13.72 11.60 -14.14
CA HIS A 99 13.03 11.58 -12.86
C HIS A 99 12.51 10.19 -12.45
N CYS A 100 12.23 9.29 -13.41
CA CYS A 100 11.65 7.98 -13.08
C CYS A 100 12.65 6.83 -12.96
N GLU A 101 13.94 7.09 -13.23
CA GLU A 101 14.99 6.06 -13.30
C GLU A 101 14.57 4.88 -14.19
N LEU A 102 13.74 5.14 -15.21
CA LEU A 102 13.33 4.15 -16.18
C LEU A 102 14.43 4.07 -17.24
N ASN A 103 15.48 3.31 -16.95
CA ASN A 103 16.50 3.01 -17.94
C ASN A 103 15.91 2.07 -19.00
N PHE A 104 15.96 2.50 -20.26
CA PHE A 104 15.65 1.66 -21.42
C PHE A 104 16.57 0.42 -21.53
N HIS A 105 17.65 0.39 -20.73
CA HIS A 105 18.62 -0.70 -20.67
C HIS A 105 18.33 -1.78 -19.61
N ASP A 106 17.36 -1.60 -18.70
CA ASP A 106 16.95 -2.64 -17.72
C ASP A 106 16.02 -3.71 -18.34
N ALA A 107 16.04 -3.83 -19.66
CA ALA A 107 15.36 -4.87 -20.42
C ALA A 107 16.40 -5.86 -20.97
N ARG A 108 17.01 -6.63 -20.07
CA ARG A 108 17.62 -7.92 -20.42
C ARG A 108 17.04 -9.01 -19.53
#